data_AF-A0A917CDL8-F1
#
_entry.id   AF-A0A917CDL8-F1
#
_cell.length_a   1.000
_cell.length_b   1.000
_cell.length_c   1.000
_cell.angle_alpha   90.00
_cell.angle_beta   90.00
_cell.angle_gamma   90.00
#
_symmetry.space_group_name_H-M   'P 1'
#
loop_
_entity.id
_entity.type
_entity.pdbx_description
1 polymer ?
#
loop_
_entity_poly.entity_id
_entity_poly.type
_entity_poly.pdbx_seq_one_letter_code
_entity_poly.pdbx_strand_id
1 'polypeptide(L)'
;MQSASFITLLNVLVLFFAMGLVGRARGKYGIKAPACSGHEGFECAYRAHLNTVEQTVMFLPVLWIASLNGFELWAHWLGLAWILGRVWYIVGYNKAPSARSGGFLLGFLAFLGLFVLSAIGLYQNMA
;
A
#
# COMPACT_ATOMS: atom_id res chain seq x y z
N MET A 1 -9.18 4.12 17.13
CA MET A 1 -10.04 4.42 15.95
C MET A 1 -9.53 5.59 15.10
N GLN A 2 -9.07 6.71 15.70
CA GLN A 2 -8.62 7.87 14.92
C GLN A 2 -7.37 7.56 14.09
N SER A 3 -6.52 6.67 14.58
CA SER A 3 -5.32 6.24 13.83
C SER A 3 -5.69 5.50 12.55
N ALA A 4 -6.60 4.53 12.60
CA ALA A 4 -6.99 3.76 11.42
C ALA A 4 -7.66 4.63 10.35
N SER A 5 -8.54 5.56 10.74
CA SER A 5 -9.18 6.47 9.78
C SER A 5 -8.18 7.44 9.14
N PHE A 6 -7.25 8.00 9.93
CA PHE A 6 -6.17 8.86 9.41
C PHE A 6 -5.29 8.12 8.40
N ILE A 7 -4.82 6.92 8.74
CA ILE A 7 -4.01 6.09 7.83
C ILE A 7 -4.79 5.66 6.59
N THR A 8 -6.09 5.36 6.74
CA THR A 8 -6.97 5.05 5.60
C THR A 8 -7.04 6.23 4.63
N LEU A 9 -7.17 7.46 5.13
CA LEU A 9 -7.17 8.66 4.29
C LEU A 9 -5.83 8.86 3.58
N LEU A 10 -4.71 8.64 4.25
CA LEU A 10 -3.38 8.66 3.60
C LEU A 10 -3.26 7.60 2.51
N ASN A 11 -3.78 6.40 2.74
CA ASN A 11 -3.77 5.34 1.73
C ASN A 11 -4.59 5.73 0.48
N VAL A 12 -5.71 6.45 0.65
CA VAL A 12 -6.47 7.01 -0.48
C VAL A 12 -5.59 7.98 -1.31
N LEU A 13 -4.81 8.84 -0.65
CA LEU A 13 -3.87 9.73 -1.34
C LEU A 13 -2.78 8.95 -2.10
N VAL A 14 -2.25 7.87 -1.52
CA VAL A 14 -1.27 6.98 -2.20
C VAL A 14 -1.88 6.34 -3.45
N LEU A 15 -3.14 5.89 -3.39
CA LEU A 15 -3.83 5.33 -4.55
C LEU A 15 -4.05 6.38 -5.65
N PHE A 16 -4.47 7.60 -5.30
CA PHE A 16 -4.58 8.69 -6.27
C PHE A 16 -3.23 9.02 -6.91
N PHE A 17 -2.16 9.06 -6.12
CA PHE A 17 -0.81 9.27 -6.62
C PHE A 17 -0.40 8.19 -7.63
N ALA A 18 -0.56 6.92 -7.28
CA ALA A 18 -0.25 5.80 -8.17
C ALA A 18 -1.10 5.81 -9.45
N MET A 19 -2.40 6.10 -9.34
CA MET A 19 -3.31 6.23 -10.47
C MET A 19 -2.87 7.37 -11.41
N GLY A 20 -2.48 8.52 -10.86
CA GLY A 20 -1.97 9.65 -11.62
C GLY A 20 -0.70 9.31 -12.40
N LEU A 21 0.21 8.52 -11.83
CA LEU A 21 1.40 8.04 -12.52
C LEU A 21 1.06 7.13 -13.71
N VAL A 22 0.08 6.23 -13.56
CA VAL A 22 -0.41 5.40 -14.68
C VAL A 22 -0.99 6.26 -15.78
N GLY A 23 -1.85 7.23 -15.45
CA GLY A 23 -2.44 8.15 -16.42
C GLY A 23 -1.39 8.96 -17.18
N ARG A 24 -0.41 9.50 -16.46
CA ARG A 24 0.74 10.20 -17.05
C ARG A 24 1.57 9.30 -17.95
N ALA A 25 1.82 8.05 -17.55
CA ALA A 25 2.56 7.10 -18.37
C ALA A 25 1.79 6.72 -19.64
N ARG A 26 0.46 6.57 -19.59
CA ARG A 26 -0.38 6.36 -20.78
C ARG A 26 -0.21 7.48 -21.80
N GLY A 27 -0.31 8.73 -21.35
CA GLY A 27 -0.11 9.89 -22.21
C GLY A 27 1.31 9.97 -22.77
N LYS A 28 2.32 9.78 -21.91
CA LYS A 28 3.74 9.85 -22.29
C LYS A 28 4.15 8.79 -23.32
N TYR A 29 3.64 7.57 -23.20
CA TYR A 29 4.02 6.44 -24.03
C TYR A 29 2.98 6.07 -25.10
N GLY A 30 1.93 6.87 -25.26
CA GLY A 30 0.90 6.66 -26.29
C GLY A 30 0.05 5.40 -26.11
N ILE A 31 -0.08 4.89 -24.88
CA ILE A 31 -0.83 3.65 -24.59
C ILE A 31 -2.33 3.95 -24.50
N LYS A 32 -3.05 3.68 -25.60
CA LYS A 32 -4.51 3.86 -25.69
C LYS A 32 -5.24 2.78 -24.88
N ALA A 33 -6.27 3.19 -24.13
CA ALA A 33 -7.18 2.25 -23.49
C ALA A 33 -7.88 1.36 -24.56
N PRO A 34 -8.19 0.09 -24.28
CA PRO A 34 -8.04 -0.63 -23.00
C PRO A 34 -6.68 -1.32 -22.82
N ALA A 35 -5.65 -1.01 -23.61
CA ALA A 35 -4.37 -1.70 -23.53
C ALA A 35 -3.71 -1.54 -22.14
N CYS A 36 -3.19 -2.64 -21.61
CA CYS A 36 -2.51 -2.74 -20.32
C CYS A 36 -1.07 -3.24 -20.44
N SER A 37 -0.54 -3.27 -21.66
CA SER A 37 0.85 -3.59 -21.99
C SER A 37 1.39 -2.62 -23.06
N GLY A 38 2.71 -2.57 -23.22
CA GLY A 38 3.37 -1.74 -24.22
C GLY A 38 4.77 -1.32 -23.77
N HIS A 39 4.95 -0.03 -23.48
CA HIS A 39 6.25 0.49 -23.05
C HIS A 39 6.54 0.06 -21.60
N GLU A 40 7.76 -0.40 -21.31
CA GLU A 40 8.19 -0.87 -19.98
C GLU A 40 7.87 0.14 -18.86
N GLY A 41 8.19 1.42 -19.06
CA GLY A 41 7.84 2.48 -18.10
C GLY A 41 6.34 2.60 -17.79
N PHE A 42 5.45 2.31 -18.75
CA PHE A 42 4.01 2.24 -18.48
C PHE A 42 3.66 0.97 -17.70
N GLU A 43 4.22 -0.17 -18.07
CA GLU A 43 3.96 -1.44 -17.37
C GLU A 43 4.44 -1.38 -15.91
N CYS A 44 5.58 -0.76 -15.63
CA CYS A 44 6.07 -0.51 -14.27
C CYS A 44 5.09 0.36 -13.47
N ALA A 45 4.60 1.47 -14.04
CA ALA A 45 3.61 2.32 -13.39
C ALA A 45 2.30 1.55 -13.11
N TYR A 46 1.82 0.81 -14.11
CA TYR A 46 0.59 0.04 -14.04
C TYR A 46 0.67 -1.08 -12.99
N ARG A 47 1.77 -1.84 -12.97
CA ARG A 47 2.03 -2.90 -11.99
C ARG A 47 2.23 -2.34 -10.59
N ALA A 48 2.89 -1.18 -10.46
CA ALA A 48 3.04 -0.52 -9.17
C ALA A 48 1.68 -0.11 -8.57
N HIS A 49 0.78 0.43 -9.39
CA HIS A 49 -0.58 0.77 -9.00
C HIS A 49 -1.39 -0.47 -8.61
N LEU A 50 -1.46 -1.49 -9.48
CA LEU A 50 -2.22 -2.71 -9.20
C LEU A 50 -1.75 -3.43 -7.94
N ASN A 51 -0.43 -3.60 -7.76
CA ASN A 51 0.10 -4.19 -6.54
C ASN A 51 -0.25 -3.36 -5.29
N THR A 52 -0.33 -2.03 -5.41
CA THR A 52 -0.79 -1.18 -4.30
C THR A 52 -2.25 -1.47 -3.96
N VAL A 53 -3.11 -1.57 -4.96
CA VAL A 53 -4.54 -1.90 -4.79
C VAL A 53 -4.69 -3.25 -4.10
N GLU A 54 -4.01 -4.29 -4.58
CA GLU A 54 -4.03 -5.64 -3.97
C GLU A 54 -3.60 -5.62 -2.50
N GLN A 55 -2.51 -4.92 -2.20
CA GLN A 55 -1.98 -4.81 -0.84
C GLN A 55 -2.90 -3.98 0.07
N THR A 56 -3.50 -2.90 -0.43
CA THR A 56 -4.48 -2.09 0.31
C THR A 56 -5.65 -2.95 0.80
N VAL A 57 -6.17 -3.85 -0.06
CA VAL A 57 -7.33 -4.70 0.29
C VAL A 57 -7.03 -5.61 1.48
N MET A 58 -5.80 -6.12 1.60
CA MET A 58 -5.38 -6.93 2.75
C MET A 58 -5.01 -6.07 3.96
N PHE A 59 -4.36 -4.92 3.73
CA PHE A 59 -3.86 -4.03 4.76
C PHE A 59 -4.96 -3.38 5.59
N LEU A 60 -6.03 -2.88 4.96
CA LEU A 60 -7.08 -2.16 5.69
C LEU A 60 -7.77 -3.04 6.77
N PRO A 61 -8.19 -4.29 6.49
CA PRO A 61 -8.75 -5.16 7.52
C PRO A 61 -7.85 -5.31 8.75
N VAL A 62 -6.56 -5.61 8.57
CA VAL A 62 -5.63 -5.80 9.70
C VAL A 62 -5.34 -4.48 10.45
N LEU A 63 -5.30 -3.35 9.74
CA LEU A 63 -5.18 -2.04 10.38
C LEU A 63 -6.38 -1.76 11.30
N TRP A 64 -7.59 -2.00 10.80
CA TRP A 64 -8.82 -1.75 11.55
C TRP A 64 -8.98 -2.71 12.72
N ILE A 65 -8.73 -4.01 12.52
CA ILE A 65 -8.79 -5.00 13.60
C ILE A 65 -7.79 -4.64 14.71
N ALA A 66 -6.51 -4.39 14.39
CA ALA A 66 -5.53 -3.97 15.40
C ALA A 66 -5.96 -2.69 16.15
N SER A 67 -6.47 -1.69 15.43
CA SER A 67 -6.90 -0.43 16.06
C SER A 67 -8.14 -0.58 16.95
N LEU A 68 -9.04 -1.51 16.65
CA LEU A 68 -10.25 -1.77 17.45
C LEU A 68 -9.98 -2.68 18.65
N ASN A 69 -8.92 -3.49 18.61
CA ASN A 69 -8.59 -4.46 19.65
C ASN A 69 -7.44 -3.98 20.56
N GLY A 70 -7.40 -2.69 20.90
CA GLY A 70 -6.47 -2.14 21.91
C GLY A 70 -5.05 -1.81 21.44
N PHE A 71 -4.71 -2.05 20.17
CA PHE A 71 -3.37 -1.76 19.62
C PHE A 71 -3.30 -0.46 18.80
N GLU A 72 -4.07 0.57 19.17
CA GLU A 72 -4.19 1.80 18.38
C GLU A 72 -2.85 2.52 18.13
N LEU A 73 -2.00 2.65 19.14
CA LEU A 73 -0.68 3.31 18.99
C LEU A 73 0.22 2.55 18.01
N TRP A 74 0.23 1.22 18.09
CA TRP A 74 1.02 0.39 17.18
C TRP A 74 0.43 0.39 15.77
N ALA A 75 -0.91 0.39 15.65
CA ALA A 75 -1.59 0.51 14.38
C ALA A 75 -1.26 1.82 13.66
N HIS A 76 -1.10 2.91 14.41
CA HIS A 76 -0.64 4.19 13.87
C HIS A 76 0.74 4.09 13.22
N TRP A 77 1.75 3.65 13.98
CA TRP A 77 3.13 3.62 13.51
C TRP A 77 3.37 2.60 12.40
N LEU A 78 2.80 1.40 12.53
CA LEU A 78 2.87 0.39 11.47
C LEU A 78 2.09 0.84 10.23
N GLY A 79 0.96 1.52 10.42
CA GLY A 79 0.22 2.15 9.33
C GLY A 79 1.06 3.18 8.56
N LEU A 80 1.75 4.09 9.27
CA LEU A 80 2.65 5.05 8.64
C LEU A 80 3.83 4.37 7.93
N ALA A 81 4.43 3.36 8.55
CA ALA A 81 5.50 2.58 7.93
C ALA A 81 5.02 1.91 6.63
N TRP A 82 3.80 1.38 6.61
CA TRP A 82 3.20 0.80 5.41
C TRP A 82 2.98 1.85 4.31
N ILE A 83 2.46 3.04 4.66
CA ILE A 83 2.28 4.16 3.72
C ILE A 83 3.62 4.57 3.10
N LEU A 84 4.66 4.76 3.92
CA LEU A 84 6.00 5.10 3.45
C LEU A 84 6.57 4.00 2.56
N GLY A 85 6.38 2.73 2.93
CA GLY A 85 6.75 1.58 2.12
C GLY A 85 6.08 1.59 0.75
N ARG A 86 4.78 1.92 0.67
CA ARG A 86 4.08 2.03 -0.62
C ARG A 86 4.57 3.19 -1.48
N VAL A 87 4.76 4.37 -0.90
CA VAL A 87 5.30 5.52 -1.66
C VAL A 87 6.69 5.18 -2.21
N TRP A 88 7.56 4.62 -1.38
CA TRP A 88 8.89 4.17 -1.82
C TRP A 88 8.79 3.08 -2.90
N TYR A 89 7.94 2.08 -2.72
CA TYR A 89 7.72 1.04 -3.71
C TYR A 89 7.30 1.61 -5.07
N ILE A 90 6.30 2.50 -5.08
CA ILE A 90 5.78 3.12 -6.31
C ILE A 90 6.88 3.94 -7.00
N VAL A 91 7.56 4.82 -6.25
CA VAL A 91 8.62 5.67 -6.80
C VAL A 91 9.80 4.83 -7.30
N GLY A 92 10.21 3.81 -6.54
CA GLY A 92 11.29 2.90 -6.90
C GLY A 92 10.98 2.13 -8.18
N TYR A 93 9.79 1.51 -8.26
CA TYR A 93 9.39 0.72 -9.42
C TYR A 93 9.30 1.57 -10.70
N ASN A 94 8.82 2.81 -10.59
CA ASN A 94 8.77 3.73 -11.73
C ASN A 94 10.15 4.25 -12.19
N LYS A 95 11.19 4.13 -11.34
CA LYS A 95 12.58 4.47 -11.71
C LYS A 95 13.28 3.28 -12.35
N ALA A 96 13.17 2.10 -11.75
CA ALA A 96 13.73 0.85 -12.27
C ALA A 96 12.98 -0.36 -11.65
N PRO A 97 12.74 -1.44 -12.42
CA PRO A 97 12.07 -2.63 -11.90
C PRO A 97 12.71 -3.23 -10.64
N SER A 98 14.04 -3.13 -10.52
CA SER A 98 14.81 -3.65 -9.38
C SER A 98 14.74 -2.77 -8.12
N ALA A 99 14.42 -1.49 -8.25
CA ALA A 99 14.45 -0.52 -7.14
C ALA A 99 13.19 -0.58 -6.24
N ARG A 100 12.28 -1.54 -6.47
CA ARG A 100 11.03 -1.70 -5.72
C ARG A 100 11.17 -2.48 -4.40
N SER A 101 12.22 -3.29 -4.26
CA SER A 101 12.31 -4.31 -3.20
C SER A 101 12.36 -3.72 -1.79
N GLY A 102 13.06 -2.59 -1.60
CA GLY A 102 13.16 -1.94 -0.28
C GLY A 102 11.81 -1.45 0.24
N GLY A 103 11.07 -0.71 -0.59
CA GLY A 103 9.72 -0.25 -0.25
C GLY A 103 8.74 -1.41 -0.05
N PHE A 104 8.88 -2.48 -0.84
CA PHE A 104 8.09 -3.70 -0.67
C PHE A 104 8.33 -4.34 0.70
N LEU A 105 9.59 -4.54 1.08
CA LEU A 105 9.95 -5.18 2.35
C LEU A 105 9.46 -4.38 3.55
N LEU A 106 9.62 -3.05 3.53
CA LEU A 106 9.12 -2.18 4.60
C LEU A 106 7.60 -2.32 4.75
N GLY A 107 6.86 -2.24 3.64
CA GLY A 107 5.40 -2.42 3.66
C GLY A 107 4.98 -3.80 4.14
N PHE A 108 5.68 -4.85 3.71
CA PHE A 108 5.42 -6.23 4.11
C PHE A 108 5.61 -6.44 5.61
N LEU A 109 6.72 -5.96 6.18
CA LEU A 109 6.99 -6.09 7.62
C LEU A 109 5.98 -5.31 8.46
N ALA A 110 5.59 -4.12 8.02
CA ALA A 110 4.55 -3.33 8.67
C ALA A 110 3.19 -4.05 8.66
N PHE A 111 2.81 -4.63 7.51
CA PHE A 111 1.62 -5.45 7.38
C PHE A 111 1.66 -6.68 8.29
N LEU A 112 2.79 -7.39 8.34
CA LEU A 112 2.94 -8.58 9.18
C LEU A 112 2.80 -8.23 10.67
N GLY A 113 3.37 -7.11 11.11
CA GLY A 113 3.18 -6.60 12.46
C GLY A 113 1.71 -6.34 12.79
N LEU A 114 0.99 -5.65 11.88
CA LEU A 114 -0.45 -5.40 12.05
C LEU A 114 -1.26 -6.69 12.10
N PHE A 115 -0.92 -7.67 11.26
CA PHE A 115 -1.57 -8.97 11.25
C PHE A 115 -1.40 -9.71 12.57
N VAL A 116 -0.18 -9.75 13.12
CA VAL A 116 0.11 -10.38 14.42
C VAL A 116 -0.66 -9.69 15.55
N LEU A 117 -0.65 -8.36 15.61
CA LEU A 117 -1.39 -7.60 16.62
C LEU A 117 -2.90 -7.81 16.49
N SER A 118 -3.41 -7.90 15.26
CA SER A 118 -4.82 -8.22 15.00
C SER A 118 -5.19 -9.59 15.55
N ALA A 119 -4.37 -10.61 15.30
CA ALA A 119 -4.59 -11.96 15.78
C ALA A 119 -4.55 -12.05 17.32
N ILE A 120 -3.57 -11.39 17.95
CA ILE A 120 -3.45 -11.31 19.42
C ILE A 120 -4.69 -10.64 20.01
N GLY A 121 -5.08 -9.48 19.46
CA GLY A 121 -6.24 -8.72 19.95
C GLY A 121 -7.55 -9.50 19.84
N LEU A 122 -7.76 -10.20 18.71
CA LEU A 122 -8.93 -11.06 18.56
C LEU A 122 -8.93 -12.20 19.59
N TYR A 123 -7.80 -12.88 19.76
CA TYR A 123 -7.69 -13.97 20.74
C TYR A 123 -7.97 -13.49 22.17
N GLN A 124 -7.44 -12.33 22.56
CA GLN A 124 -7.67 -11.73 23.88
C GLN A 124 -9.14 -11.39 24.16
N ASN A 125 -9.92 -11.06 23.13
CA ASN A 125 -11.34 -10.73 23.28
C ASN A 125 -12.26 -11.95 23.20
N MET A 126 -11.74 -13.12 22.79
CA MET A 126 -12.49 -14.38 22.75
C MET A 126 -12.32 -15.21 24.02
N ALA A 127 -11.23 -14.98 24.78
CA ALA A 127 -10.90 -15.66 26.03
C ALA A 127 -11.47 -14.90 27.23
#